data_AF-A0A524R0X6-F1
#
_entry.id   AF-A0A524R0X6-F1
#
_cell.length_a   1.000
_cell.length_b   1.000
_cell.length_c   1.000
_cell.angle_alpha   90.00
_cell.angle_beta   90.00
_cell.angle_gamma   90.00
#
_symmetry.space_group_name_H-M   'P 1'
#
loop_
_entity.id
_entity.type
_entity.pdbx_description
1 polymer ?
#
loop_
_entity_poly.entity_id
_entity_poly.type
_entity_poly.pdbx_seq_one_letter_code
_entity_poly.pdbx_strand_id
1 'polypeptide(L)' 'MDWTPDELAQCTGFEWDEGNMEKNWELHGVSAVESEQVFFQRPILIARDPLHSQDEFRYSALGKTVADRELTIVF' A
#
# COMPACT_ATOMS: atom_id res chain seq x y z
N MET A 1 -6.35 -19.12 -5.41
CA MET A 1 -5.95 -18.38 -6.62
C MET A 1 -5.23 -17.17 -6.09
N ASP A 2 -3.90 -17.21 -6.11
CA ASP A 2 -3.08 -16.08 -5.66
C ASP A 2 -3.29 -14.95 -6.66
N TRP A 3 -3.94 -13.89 -6.20
CA TRP A 3 -4.20 -12.69 -6.99
C TRP A 3 -3.11 -11.64 -6.77
N THR A 4 -1.87 -12.08 -6.64
CA THR A 4 -0.72 -11.18 -6.61
C THR A 4 -0.29 -10.99 -8.06
N PRO A 5 -0.32 -9.76 -8.60
CA PRO A 5 0.28 -9.47 -9.90
C PRO A 5 1.72 -9.99 -9.94
N ASP A 6 2.13 -10.64 -11.04
CA ASP A 6 3.48 -11.21 -11.20
C ASP A 6 4.59 -10.17 -10.93
N GLU A 7 4.29 -8.90 -11.20
CA GLU A 7 5.15 -7.75 -10.96
C GLU A 7 5.44 -7.51 -9.47
N LEU A 8 4.50 -7.84 -8.57
CA LEU A 8 4.67 -7.72 -7.12
C LEU A 8 5.29 -8.96 -6.49
N ALA A 9 5.35 -10.08 -7.21
CA ALA A 9 5.90 -11.34 -6.68
C ALA A 9 7.40 -11.24 -6.34
N GLN A 10 8.10 -10.26 -6.91
CA GLN A 10 9.53 -10.03 -6.69
C GLN A 10 9.82 -8.94 -5.66
N CYS A 11 8.81 -8.25 -5.15
CA CYS A 11 9.00 -7.21 -4.14
C CYS A 11 9.52 -7.81 -2.82
N THR A 12 10.57 -7.21 -2.26
CA THR A 12 11.22 -7.69 -1.03
C THR A 12 10.99 -6.79 0.18
N GLY A 13 10.36 -5.62 0.01
CA GLY A 13 10.14 -4.66 1.09
C GLY A 13 9.49 -3.37 0.62
N PHE A 14 9.53 -2.37 1.50
CA PHE A 14 8.95 -1.03 1.30
C PHE A 14 10.07 0.01 1.22
N GLU A 15 9.90 0.95 0.30
CA GLU A 15 10.76 2.14 0.19
C GLU A 15 9.90 3.37 0.50
N TRP A 16 10.43 4.23 1.36
CA TRP A 16 9.76 5.46 1.78
C TRP A 16 10.70 6.64 1.57
N ASP A 17 10.17 7.70 0.96
CA ASP A 17 10.79 9.01 1.03
C ASP A 17 10.22 9.83 2.20
N GLU A 18 11.03 10.79 2.68
CA GLU A 18 10.68 11.66 3.81
C GLU A 18 9.40 12.45 3.58
N GLY A 19 9.15 12.89 2.34
CA GLY A 19 7.97 13.66 1.98
C GLY A 19 6.68 12.85 2.11
N ASN A 20 6.69 11.58 1.69
CA ASN A 20 5.54 10.69 1.84
C ASN A 20 5.28 10.32 3.30
N MET A 21 6.33 10.11 4.09
CA MET A 21 6.19 9.84 5.53
C MET A 21 5.54 11.03 6.26
N GLU A 22 6.03 12.25 6.01
CA GLU A 22 5.50 13.48 6.61
C GLU A 22 4.04 13.71 6.18
N LYS A 23 3.75 13.69 4.88
CA LYS A 23 2.40 13.90 4.35
C LYS A 23 1.38 12.90 4.90
N ASN A 24 1.73 11.62 4.98
CA ASN A 24 0.83 10.60 5.52
C ASN A 24 0.51 10.83 6.99
N TRP A 25 1.50 11.26 7.77
CA TRP A 25 1.29 11.61 9.15
C TRP A 25 0.40 12.86 9.29
N GLU A 26 0.72 13.94 8.58
CA GLU A 26 0.00 15.21 8.68
C GLU A 26 -1.45 15.12 8.19
N LEU A 27 -1.68 14.45 7.06
CA LEU A 27 -2.99 14.40 6.41
C LEU A 27 -3.88 13.28 6.93
N HIS A 28 -3.29 12.18 7.37
CA HIS A 28 -4.04 10.94 7.67
C HIS A 28 -3.77 10.38 9.06
N GLY A 29 -2.76 10.88 9.79
CA GLY A 29 -2.34 10.31 11.07
C GLY A 29 -1.99 8.83 10.92
N VAL A 30 -1.33 8.47 9.82
CA VAL A 30 -0.88 7.11 9.52
C VAL A 30 0.64 7.13 9.38
N SER A 31 1.32 6.30 10.17
CA SER A 31 2.77 6.13 10.03
C SER A 31 3.12 5.18 8.89
N ALA A 32 4.35 5.25 8.38
CA ALA A 32 4.87 4.28 7.42
C ALA A 32 4.68 2.83 7.91
N VAL A 33 5.09 2.55 9.15
CA VAL A 33 4.97 1.24 9.78
C VAL A 33 3.51 0.77 9.88
N GLU A 34 2.57 1.67 10.18
CA GLU A 34 1.14 1.33 10.22
C GLU A 34 0.60 0.97 8.83
N SER A 35 1.01 1.71 7.79
CA SER A 35 0.67 1.39 6.41
C SER A 35 1.21 0.03 5.97
N GLU A 36 2.46 -0.30 6.34
CA GLU A 36 3.08 -1.59 6.01
C GLU A 36 2.34 -2.78 6.62
N GLN A 37 1.73 -2.62 7.80
CA GLN A 37 0.98 -3.70 8.45
C GLN A 37 -0.11 -4.28 7.54
N VAL A 38 -0.74 -3.45 6.70
CA VAL A 38 -1.81 -3.84 5.80
C VAL A 38 -1.41 -5.04 4.93
N PHE A 39 -0.17 -5.06 4.44
CA PHE A 39 0.37 -6.11 3.56
C PHE A 39 0.55 -7.47 4.25
N PHE A 40 0.71 -7.45 5.57
CA PHE A 40 0.88 -8.64 6.40
C PHE A 40 -0.44 -9.16 6.98
N GLN A 41 -1.51 -8.37 6.93
CA GLN A 41 -2.84 -8.80 7.37
C GLN A 41 -3.63 -9.47 6.24
N ARG A 42 -4.65 -10.24 6.63
CA ARG A 42 -5.63 -10.84 5.73
C ARG A 42 -7.04 -10.54 6.26
N PRO A 43 -8.02 -10.27 5.37
CA PRO A 43 -7.89 -10.18 3.92
C PRO A 43 -7.20 -8.88 3.44
N ILE A 44 -6.57 -8.94 2.27
CA ILE A 44 -6.04 -7.76 1.54
C ILE A 44 -6.46 -7.89 0.07
N LEU A 45 -6.80 -6.76 -0.55
CA LEU A 45 -7.13 -6.64 -1.97
C LEU A 45 -6.16 -5.65 -2.64
N ILE A 46 -5.32 -6.11 -3.57
CA ILE A 46 -4.37 -5.30 -4.36
C ILE A 46 -4.77 -5.16 -5.83
N ALA A 47 -5.39 -4.05 -6.22
CA ALA A 47 -5.77 -3.78 -7.60
C ALA A 47 -4.77 -2.85 -8.31
N ARG A 48 -4.60 -3.01 -9.62
CA ARG A 48 -3.90 -2.03 -10.46
C ARG A 48 -4.76 -0.77 -10.60
N ASP A 49 -4.15 0.41 -10.54
CA ASP A 49 -4.78 1.70 -10.85
C ASP A 49 -4.30 2.22 -12.22
N PRO A 50 -4.97 1.83 -13.32
CA PRO A 50 -4.57 2.21 -14.67
C PRO A 50 -4.90 3.68 -15.03
N LEU A 51 -5.63 4.42 -14.20
CA LEU A 51 -6.16 5.73 -14.60
C LEU A 51 -5.12 6.87 -14.53
N HIS A 52 -4.06 6.70 -13.74
CA HIS A 52 -3.20 7.82 -13.33
C HIS A 52 -1.76 7.77 -13.82
N SER A 53 -1.37 6.81 -14.66
CA SER A 53 0.04 6.68 -15.01
C SER A 53 0.22 6.09 -16.39
N GLN A 54 0.60 6.95 -17.33
CA GLN A 54 1.00 6.55 -18.68
C GLN A 54 2.44 5.98 -18.68
N ASP A 55 3.21 6.21 -17.60
CA ASP A 55 4.65 5.90 -17.54
C ASP A 55 5.06 4.95 -16.38
N GLU A 56 4.27 4.78 -15.31
CA GLU A 56 4.64 3.94 -14.14
C GLU A 56 3.47 3.12 -13.59
N PHE A 57 3.64 1.82 -13.33
CA PHE A 57 2.57 0.99 -12.81
C PHE A 57 2.20 1.40 -11.37
N ARG A 58 0.96 1.82 -11.14
CA ARG A 58 0.44 2.09 -9.78
C ARG A 58 -0.54 1.02 -9.33
N TYR A 59 -0.48 0.72 -8.05
CA TYR A 59 -1.29 -0.25 -7.35
C TYR A 59 -2.01 0.40 -6.17
N SER A 60 -3.12 -0.21 -5.78
CA SER A 60 -3.87 0.16 -4.58
C SER A 60 -4.14 -1.08 -3.76
N ALA A 61 -3.78 -1.05 -2.48
CA ALA A 61 -4.12 -2.06 -1.50
C ALA A 61 -5.24 -1.57 -0.59
N LEU A 62 -6.31 -2.36 -0.46
CA LEU A 62 -7.33 -2.19 0.56
C LEU A 62 -7.18 -3.31 1.60
N GLY A 63 -7.05 -2.93 2.86
CA GLY A 63 -6.94 -3.90 3.95
C GLY A 63 -7.01 -3.23 5.32
N LYS A 64 -6.52 -3.95 6.33
CA LYS A 64 -6.65 -3.54 7.74
C LYS A 64 -5.34 -3.64 8.49
N THR A 65 -5.16 -2.77 9.48
CA THR A 65 -4.05 -2.84 10.44
C THR A 65 -4.35 -3.85 11.55
N VAL A 66 -3.37 -4.12 12.42
CA VAL A 66 -3.56 -4.97 13.61
C VAL A 66 -4.62 -4.40 14.56
N ALA A 67 -4.81 -3.08 14.56
CA ALA A 67 -5.82 -2.38 15.35
C ALA A 67 -7.21 -2.34 14.67
N ASP A 68 -7.43 -3.15 13.63
CA ASP A 68 -8.67 -3.21 12.83
C ASP A 68 -9.02 -1.89 12.10
N ARG A 69 -8.06 -0.98 11.94
CA ARG A 69 -8.22 0.25 11.14
C ARG A 69 -8.17 -0.11 9.65
N GLU A 70 -9.19 0.29 8.91
CA GLU A 70 -9.25 0.13 7.45
C GLU A 70 -8.40 1.20 6.77
N LEU A 71 -7.53 0.78 5.85
CA LEU A 71 -6.64 1.65 5.10
C LEU A 71 -6.68 1.31 3.61
N THR A 72 -6.60 2.37 2.79
CA THR A 72 -6.28 2.29 1.36
C THR A 72 -4.86 2.81 1.16
N ILE A 73 -3.96 1.96 0.66
CA ILE A 73 -2.57 2.32 0.37
C ILE A 73 -2.40 2.41 -1.14
N VAL A 74 -1.85 3.51 -1.63
CA VAL A 74 -1.49 3.69 -3.05
C VAL A 74 0.03 3.64 -3.15
N PHE A 75 0.55 2.79 -4.02
CA PHE A 75 1.98 2.52 -4.18
C PHE A 75 2.34 2.10 -5.60
#